data_AF-A0A7X8XA33-F1
#
_entry.id   AF-A0A7X8XA33-F1
#
_cell.length_a   1.000
_cell.length_b   1.000
_cell.length_c   1.000
_cell.angle_alpha   90.00
_cell.angle_beta   90.00
_cell.angle_gamma   90.00
#
_symmetry.space_group_name_H-M   'P 1'
#
loop_
_entity.id
_entity.type
_entity.pdbx_description
1 polymer ?
#
loop_
_entity_poly.entity_id
_entity_poly.type
_entity_poly.pdbx_seq_one_letter_code
_entity_poly.pdbx_strand_id
1 'polypeptide(L)' 'MKFSQAVFLLRESLGLSQMAFAKELGVSFTSVNRWENEAQRPSPMAIKMIHVFCKERGLSFNYKEEQIPKVQQGETL' A
#
# COMPACT_ATOMS: atom_id res chain seq x y z
N MET A 1 10.34 -8.74 -0.75
CA MET A 1 8.93 -9.01 -0.38
C MET A 1 8.00 -8.30 -1.35
N LYS A 2 6.80 -8.86 -1.57
CA LYS A 2 5.74 -8.20 -2.35
C LYS A 2 5.18 -6.99 -1.58
N PHE A 3 4.46 -6.12 -2.28
CA PHE A 3 3.78 -4.98 -1.67
C PHE A 3 2.76 -5.40 -0.61
N SER A 4 1.91 -6.38 -0.92
CA SER A 4 0.92 -6.97 0.00
C SER A 4 1.54 -7.36 1.34
N GLN A 5 2.63 -8.12 1.28
CA GLN A 5 3.37 -8.56 2.45
C GLN A 5 3.99 -7.39 3.22
N ALA A 6 4.52 -6.38 2.53
CA ALA A 6 5.08 -5.21 3.19
C ALA A 6 4.00 -4.42 3.96
N VAL A 7 2.81 -4.26 3.38
CA VAL A 7 1.67 -3.59 4.03
C VAL A 7 1.22 -4.36 5.27
N PHE A 8 1.07 -5.67 5.14
CA PHE A 8 0.73 -6.55 6.26
C PHE A 8 1.75 -6.44 7.40
N LEU A 9 3.04 -6.57 7.11
CA LEU A 9 4.10 -6.50 8.13
C LEU A 9 4.19 -5.13 8.79
N LEU A 10 4.04 -4.04 8.02
CA LEU A 10 3.98 -2.70 8.58
C LEU A 10 2.81 -2.56 9.57
N ARG A 11 1.62 -3.02 9.18
CA ARG A 11 0.44 -2.97 10.05
C ARG A 11 0.62 -3.83 11.31
N GLU A 12 1.06 -5.07 11.17
CA GLU A 12 1.29 -5.98 12.31
C GLU A 12 2.36 -5.44 13.26
N SER A 13 3.42 -4.79 12.74
CA SER A 13 4.45 -4.16 13.58
C SER A 13 3.92 -3.04 14.49
N LEU A 14 2.78 -2.46 14.12
CA LEU A 14 2.08 -1.43 14.89
C LEU A 14 0.99 -2.01 15.80
N GLY A 15 0.72 -3.33 15.73
CA GLY A 15 -0.35 -3.99 16.48
C GLY A 15 -1.75 -3.54 16.06
N LEU A 16 -1.91 -3.06 14.82
CA LEU A 16 -3.17 -2.46 14.35
C LEU A 16 -4.03 -3.46 13.57
N SER A 17 -5.35 -3.36 13.75
CA SER A 17 -6.30 -3.98 12.82
C SER A 17 -6.27 -3.27 11.46
N GLN A 18 -6.72 -3.94 10.40
CA GLN A 18 -6.82 -3.32 9.07
C GLN A 18 -7.65 -2.03 9.08
N MET A 19 -8.72 -1.97 9.88
CA MET A 19 -9.56 -0.79 10.02
C MET A 19 -8.85 0.36 10.74
N ALA A 20 -8.12 0.07 11.82
CA ALA A 20 -7.34 1.08 12.53
C ALA A 20 -6.20 1.62 11.66
N PHE A 21 -5.51 0.74 10.94
CA PHE A 21 -4.45 1.14 10.02
C PHE A 21 -4.98 1.96 8.83
N ALA A 22 -6.14 1.62 8.29
CA ALA A 22 -6.80 2.41 7.26
C ALA A 22 -7.11 3.83 7.74
N LYS A 23 -7.58 3.97 8.99
CA LYS A 23 -7.83 5.27 9.62
C LYS A 23 -6.55 6.10 9.75
N GLU A 24 -5.45 5.50 10.19
CA GLU A 24 -4.14 6.15 10.29
C GLU A 24 -3.61 6.63 8.93
N LEU A 25 -3.85 5.85 7.86
CA LEU A 25 -3.44 6.19 6.50
C LEU A 25 -4.40 7.15 5.77
N GLY A 26 -5.57 7.43 6.35
CA GLY A 26 -6.62 8.24 5.70
C GLY A 26 -7.26 7.56 4.48
N VAL A 27 -7.34 6.23 4.48
CA VAL A 27 -7.94 5.43 3.39
C VAL A 27 -9.09 4.56 3.91
N SER A 28 -9.85 3.95 2.99
CA SER A 28 -10.90 3.00 3.38
C SER A 28 -10.31 1.67 3.89
N PHE A 29 -11.02 1.01 4.81
CA PHE A 29 -10.73 -0.37 5.20
C PHE A 29 -10.60 -1.31 3.97
N THR A 30 -11.50 -1.16 3.00
CA THR A 30 -11.50 -1.96 1.77
C THR A 30 -10.21 -1.81 0.97
N SER A 31 -9.59 -0.62 0.98
CA SER A 31 -8.30 -0.38 0.33
C SER A 31 -7.20 -1.24 0.96
N VAL A 32 -7.06 -1.19 2.29
CA VAL A 32 -6.07 -2.01 3.02
C VAL A 32 -6.33 -3.49 2.81
N ASN A 33 -7.59 -3.93 2.94
CA ASN A 33 -7.96 -5.33 2.70
C ASN A 33 -7.59 -5.80 1.28
N ARG A 34 -7.82 -4.97 0.25
CA ARG A 34 -7.45 -5.32 -1.13
C ARG A 34 -5.93 -5.37 -1.33
N TRP A 35 -5.17 -4.50 -0.69
CA TRP A 35 -3.71 -4.50 -0.79
C TRP A 35 -3.09 -5.74 -0.13
N GLU A 36 -3.53 -6.08 1.09
CA GLU A 36 -3.02 -7.24 1.83
C GLU A 36 -3.37 -8.57 1.16
N ASN A 37 -4.51 -8.65 0.48
CA ASN A 37 -4.94 -9.85 -0.24
C ASN A 37 -4.53 -9.89 -1.73
N GLU A 38 -3.66 -8.98 -2.18
CA GLU A 38 -3.25 -8.85 -3.60
C GLU A 38 -4.41 -8.65 -4.60
N ALA A 39 -5.62 -8.32 -4.11
CA ALA A 39 -6.81 -8.16 -4.93
C ALA A 39 -6.79 -6.88 -5.78
N GLN A 40 -6.01 -5.86 -5.39
CA GLN A 40 -5.82 -4.65 -6.17
C GLN A 40 -4.46 -4.01 -5.90
N ARG A 41 -3.83 -3.46 -6.93
CA ARG A 41 -2.64 -2.62 -6.75
C ARG A 41 -3.01 -1.26 -6.13
N PRO A 42 -2.17 -0.73 -5.22
CA PRO A 42 -2.31 0.64 -4.73
C PRO A 42 -2.11 1.64 -5.86
N SER A 43 -2.74 2.80 -5.77
CA SER A 43 -2.42 3.93 -6.66
C SER A 43 -1.07 4.55 -6.27
N PRO A 44 -0.41 5.31 -7.17
CA PRO A 44 0.81 6.05 -6.82
C PRO A 44 0.62 6.98 -5.62
N MET A 45 -0.57 7.58 -5.47
CA MET A 45 -0.90 8.41 -4.31
C MET A 45 -0.95 7.60 -3.01
N ALA A 46 -1.56 6.41 -3.03
CA ALA A 46 -1.60 5.53 -1.87
C ALA A 46 -0.20 5.06 -1.44
N ILE A 47 0.67 4.72 -2.40
CA ILE A 47 2.08 4.40 -2.13
C ILE A 47 2.77 5.58 -1.44
N LYS A 48 2.59 6.81 -1.97
CA LYS A 48 3.16 8.02 -1.38
C LYS A 48 2.65 8.26 0.06
N MET A 49 1.36 8.06 0.32
CA MET A 49 0.77 8.20 1.65
C MET A 49 1.42 7.25 2.65
N ILE A 50 1.63 5.98 2.29
CA ILE A 50 2.30 5.01 3.15
C ILE A 50 3.75 5.43 3.43
N HIS A 51 4.49 5.87 2.41
CA HIS A 51 5.86 6.35 2.61
C HIS A 51 5.94 7.58 3.53
N VAL A 52 5.03 8.54 3.40
CA VAL A 52 4.95 9.70 4.29
C VAL A 52 4.64 9.26 5.72
N PHE A 53 3.61 8.43 5.89
CA PHE A 53 3.23 7.87 7.18
C PHE A 53 4.40 7.19 7.89
N CYS A 54 5.17 6.37 7.15
CA CYS A 54 6.35 5.69 7.67
C CYS A 54 7.47 6.66 8.03
N LYS A 55 7.76 7.64 7.14
CA LYS A 55 8.81 8.64 7.36
C LYS A 55 8.56 9.46 8.63
N GLU A 56 7.32 9.90 8.85
CA GLU A 56 6.93 10.68 10.03
C GLU A 56 7.08 9.89 11.34
N ARG A 57 7.02 8.57 11.28
CA ARG A 57 7.10 7.66 12.44
C ARG A 57 8.44 6.93 12.56
N GLY A 58 9.41 7.23 11.70
CA GLY A 58 10.70 6.54 11.67
C GLY A 58 10.61 5.05 11.31
N LEU A 59 9.56 4.64 10.59
CA LEU A 59 9.33 3.26 10.18
C LEU A 59 9.95 2.99 8.80
N SER A 60 10.40 1.76 8.59
CA SER A 60 10.90 1.31 7.29
C SER A 60 9.80 0.59 6.51
N PHE A 61 9.57 1.00 5.27
CA PHE A 61 8.63 0.36 4.34
C PHE A 61 9.28 0.10 2.99
N ASN A 62 9.66 -1.16 2.76
CA ASN A 62 10.43 -1.59 1.60
C ASN A 62 9.70 -2.72 0.87
N TYR A 63 9.58 -2.68 -0.46
CA TYR A 63 9.03 -3.81 -1.21
C TYR A 63 9.72 -3.89 -2.57
N LYS A 64 9.70 -5.07 -3.20
CA LYS A 64 10.18 -5.23 -4.57
C LYS A 64 8.99 -4.89 -5.48
N GLU A 65 9.13 -3.89 -6.34
CA GLU A 65 8.19 -3.70 -7.44
C GLU A 65 8.32 -4.89 -8.39
N GLU A 66 7.24 -5.65 -8.53
CA GLU A 66 7.13 -6.57 -9.65
C GLU A 66 7.02 -5.73 -10.92
N GLN A 67 8.10 -5.73 -11.70
CA GLN A 67 8.12 -5.12 -13.03
C GLN A 67 7.10 -5.83 -13.90
N ILE A 68 6.00 -5.16 -14.18
CA ILE A 68 5.02 -5.56 -15.19
C ILE A 68 5.06 -4.47 -16.27
N PRO A 69 5.08 -4.83 -17.57
CA PRO A 69 5.12 -3.85 -18.64
C PRO A 69 4.02 -2.81 -18.45
N LYS A 70 4.37 -1.53 -18.52
CA LYS A 70 3.39 -0.45 -18.55
C LYS A 70 2.47 -0.74 -19.73
N VAL A 71 1.22 -1.13 -19.47
CA VAL A 71 0.19 -1.07 -20.51
C VAL A 71 0.06 0.40 -20.85
N GLN A 72 0.56 0.77 -22.03
CA GLN A 72 0.33 2.08 -22.64
C GLN A 72 -1.19 2.24 -22.69
N GLN A 73 -1.74 3.14 -21.87
CA GLN A 73 -3.15 3.47 -21.94
C GLN A 73 -3.34 4.17 -23.28
N GLY A 74 -3.87 3.42 -24.25
CA GLY A 74 -4.02 3.84 -25.63
C GLY A 74 -4.88 5.09 -25.73
N GLU A 75 -4.41 6.00 -26.58
CA GLU A 75 -5.16 7.11 -27.14
C GLU A 75 -6.50 6.58 -27.68
N THR A 76 -7.60 7.15 -27.21
CA THR A 76 -8.88 7.00 -27.91
C THR A 76 -8.99 8.21 -28.83
N LEU A 77 -8.98 7.93 -30.14
CA LEU A 77 -9.24 8.87 -31.22
C LEU A 77 -10.62 9.53 -31.08
#